data_AF-A0A442HJ24-F1
#
_entry.id   AF-A0A442HJ24-F1
#
_cell.length_a   1.000
_cell.length_b   1.000
_cell.length_c   1.000
_cell.angle_alpha   90.00
_cell.angle_beta   90.00
_cell.angle_gamma   90.00
#
_symmetry.space_group_name_H-M   'P 1'
#
loop_
_entity.id
_entity.type
_entity.pdbx_description
1 polymer ?
#
loop_
_entity_poly.entity_id
_entity_poly.type
_entity_poly.pdbx_seq_one_letter_code
_entity_poly.pdbx_strand_id
1 'polypeptide(L)'
;MSVVDRRLTALTKLADLAAASDDEGVRELAQAINEVCSGAEKSLDRRLGIRRRGGVSLARRTILGQRDLLLQTLWRNSPTWSDLAPSAAARVMVQVASRYQTNRWPRERHFIAAPVVEPDATWWKILNLGLPIPDAKRLQQILRQETQ
;
A
#
# COMPACT_ATOMS: atom_id res chain seq x y z
N MET A 1 19.03 23.35 7.89
CA MET A 1 18.41 22.77 6.68
C MET A 1 17.69 21.48 7.05
N SER A 2 16.36 21.48 6.99
CA SER A 2 15.53 20.36 7.41
C SER A 2 15.69 19.16 6.48
N VAL A 3 15.32 17.95 6.93
CA VAL A 3 15.32 16.74 6.08
C VAL A 3 14.38 16.92 4.88
N VAL A 4 13.31 17.70 5.04
CA VAL A 4 12.36 18.03 3.98
C VAL A 4 13.00 18.91 2.92
N ASP A 5 13.76 19.94 3.33
CA ASP A 5 14.47 20.84 2.40
C ASP A 5 15.49 20.09 1.54
N ARG A 6 16.20 19.11 2.13
CA ARG A 6 17.18 18.27 1.41
C ARG A 6 16.51 17.40 0.35
N ARG A 7 15.37 16.80 0.67
CA ARG A 7 14.60 15.95 -0.26
C ARG A 7 14.01 16.77 -1.40
N LEU A 8 13.50 17.98 -1.11
CA LEU A 8 12.97 18.88 -2.13
C LEU A 8 14.07 19.32 -3.10
N THR A 9 15.22 19.71 -2.56
CA THR A 9 16.40 20.09 -3.36
C THR A 9 16.88 18.95 -4.25
N ALA A 10 16.90 17.71 -3.74
CA ALA A 10 17.29 16.54 -4.53
C ALA A 10 16.29 16.26 -5.66
N LEU A 11 14.99 16.41 -5.42
CA LEU A 11 13.95 16.24 -6.43
C LEU A 11 14.04 17.27 -7.55
N THR A 12 14.27 18.55 -7.22
CA THR A 12 14.48 19.61 -8.21
C THR A 12 15.69 19.29 -9.10
N LYS A 13 16.81 18.87 -8.51
CA LYS A 13 18.00 18.49 -9.29
C LYS A 13 17.76 17.33 -10.25
N LEU A 14 16.99 16.33 -9.80
CA LEU A 14 16.63 15.19 -10.66
C LEU A 14 15.68 15.62 -11.79
N ALA A 15 14.73 16.51 -11.52
CA ALA A 15 13.87 17.07 -12.54
C ALA A 15 14.65 17.86 -13.59
N ASP A 16 15.61 18.69 -13.16
CA ASP A 16 16.45 19.46 -14.08
C ASP A 16 17.32 18.56 -14.98
N LEU A 17 17.83 17.45 -14.44
CA LEU A 17 18.54 16.43 -15.24
C LEU A 17 17.60 15.71 -16.23
N ALA A 18 16.40 15.37 -15.79
CA ALA A 18 15.40 14.71 -16.62
C ALA A 18 14.83 15.63 -17.72
N ALA A 19 14.85 16.94 -17.53
CA ALA A 19 14.42 17.92 -18.53
C ALA A 19 15.28 17.91 -19.80
N ALA A 20 16.51 17.38 -19.72
CA ALA A 20 17.42 17.22 -20.86
C ALA A 20 17.26 15.86 -21.57
N SER A 21 16.29 15.03 -21.19
CA SER A 21 16.05 13.73 -21.83
C SER A 21 15.46 13.87 -23.23
N ASP A 22 15.87 12.99 -24.14
CA ASP A 22 15.28 12.88 -25.49
C ASP A 22 13.84 12.32 -25.45
N ASP A 23 13.44 11.69 -24.34
CA ASP A 23 12.10 11.17 -24.13
C ASP A 23 11.14 12.30 -23.71
N GLU A 24 10.07 12.49 -24.50
CA GLU A 24 9.04 13.50 -24.25
C GLU A 24 8.30 13.28 -22.92
N GLY A 25 7.98 12.03 -22.59
CA GLY A 25 7.32 11.69 -21.33
C GLY A 25 8.21 11.97 -20.11
N VAL A 26 9.53 11.77 -20.24
CA VAL A 26 10.49 12.13 -19.20
C VAL A 26 10.58 13.64 -19.00
N ARG A 27 10.54 14.42 -20.09
CA ARG A 27 10.51 15.89 -20.03
C ARG A 27 9.22 16.43 -19.40
N GLU A 28 8.06 15.87 -19.76
CA GLU A 28 6.78 16.23 -19.14
C GLU A 28 6.75 15.92 -17.63
N LEU A 29 7.29 14.76 -17.24
CA LEU A 29 7.40 14.39 -15.83
C LEU A 29 8.32 15.35 -15.06
N ALA A 30 9.47 15.71 -15.64
CA ALA A 30 10.39 16.69 -15.07
C ALA A 30 9.70 18.04 -14.83
N GLN A 31 8.95 18.52 -15.80
CA GLN A 31 8.17 19.76 -15.68
C GLN A 31 7.14 19.66 -14.54
N ALA A 32 6.40 18.55 -14.46
CA ALA A 32 5.41 18.35 -13.42
C ALA A 32 6.03 18.31 -12.00
N ILE A 33 7.23 17.75 -11.85
CA ILE A 33 7.97 17.75 -10.58
C ILE A 33 8.40 19.18 -10.21
N ASN A 34 8.94 19.95 -11.17
CA ASN A 34 9.37 21.33 -10.94
C ASN A 34 8.21 22.26 -10.57
N GLU A 35 7.04 22.11 -11.19
CA GLU A 35 5.82 22.84 -10.82
C GLU A 35 5.35 22.53 -9.38
N VAL A 36 5.51 21.28 -8.92
CA VAL A 36 5.17 20.89 -7.54
C VAL A 36 6.21 21.40 -6.54
N CYS A 37 7.50 21.31 -6.85
CA CYS A 37 8.57 21.79 -5.98
C CYS A 37 8.59 23.32 -5.85
N SER A 38 8.20 24.05 -6.89
CA SER A 38 8.02 25.52 -6.85
C SER A 38 6.72 25.96 -6.18
N GLY A 39 5.80 25.05 -5.90
CA GLY A 39 4.49 25.34 -5.32
C GLY A 39 3.45 25.87 -6.32
N ALA A 40 3.77 25.91 -7.61
CA ALA A 40 2.83 26.27 -8.68
C ALA A 40 1.69 25.24 -8.81
N GLU A 41 1.98 23.97 -8.54
CA GLU A 41 0.99 22.91 -8.40
C GLU A 41 1.03 22.25 -7.02
N LYS A 42 -0.14 21.86 -6.51
CA LYS A 42 -0.24 21.29 -5.15
C LYS A 42 0.08 19.80 -5.10
N SER A 43 0.00 19.11 -6.24
CA SER A 43 0.09 17.65 -6.24
C SER A 43 0.43 17.08 -7.62
N LEU A 44 1.49 16.28 -7.68
CA LEU A 44 2.00 15.67 -8.91
C LEU A 44 0.98 14.75 -9.58
N ASP A 45 0.21 14.00 -8.79
CA ASP A 45 -0.84 13.09 -9.27
C ASP A 45 -1.99 13.81 -9.98
N ARG A 46 -2.28 15.07 -9.60
CA ARG A 46 -3.23 15.92 -10.32
C ARG A 46 -2.64 16.43 -11.62
N ARG A 47 -1.40 16.93 -11.58
CA ARG A 47 -0.73 17.49 -12.76
C ARG A 47 -0.50 16.46 -13.87
N LEU A 48 -0.22 15.22 -13.48
CA LEU A 48 -0.08 14.08 -14.40
C LEU A 48 -1.43 13.45 -14.80
N GLY A 49 -2.57 14.01 -14.38
CA GLY A 49 -3.89 13.47 -14.69
C GLY A 49 -4.19 12.09 -14.09
N ILE A 50 -3.33 11.58 -13.19
CA ILE A 50 -3.45 10.27 -12.55
C ILE A 50 -4.63 10.25 -11.56
N ARG A 51 -4.92 11.40 -10.94
CA ARG A 51 -6.02 11.54 -9.99
C ARG A 51 -7.34 11.88 -10.70
N ARG A 52 -8.17 10.87 -10.98
CA ARG A 52 -9.58 11.08 -11.35
C ARG A 52 -10.40 11.58 -10.15
N ARG A 53 -11.27 12.59 -10.34
CA ARG A 53 -12.23 13.06 -9.31
C ARG A 53 -13.04 11.86 -8.82
N GLY A 54 -12.98 11.57 -7.51
CA GLY A 54 -13.71 10.47 -6.87
C GLY A 54 -12.98 9.11 -6.78
N GLY A 55 -11.73 9.01 -7.24
CA GLY A 55 -10.95 7.76 -7.19
C GLY A 55 -9.96 7.66 -6.03
N VAL A 56 -9.65 6.44 -5.60
CA VAL A 56 -8.54 6.14 -4.68
C VAL A 56 -7.21 6.53 -5.35
N SER A 57 -6.35 7.28 -4.66
CA SER A 57 -5.04 7.70 -5.18
C SER A 57 -4.20 6.48 -5.62
N LEU A 58 -3.28 6.66 -6.58
CA LEU A 58 -2.43 5.57 -7.05
C LEU A 58 -1.65 4.94 -5.88
N ALA A 59 -1.07 5.77 -5.01
CA ALA A 59 -0.38 5.30 -3.81
C ALA A 59 -1.28 4.43 -2.92
N ARG A 60 -2.54 4.84 -2.70
CA ARG A 60 -3.46 4.06 -1.88
C ARG A 60 -3.93 2.79 -2.59
N ARG A 61 -4.07 2.78 -3.92
CA ARG A 61 -4.31 1.55 -4.70
C ARG A 61 -3.15 0.57 -4.56
N THR A 62 -1.91 1.04 -4.66
CA THR A 62 -0.72 0.19 -4.47
C THR A 62 -0.69 -0.42 -3.08
N ILE A 63 -0.91 0.37 -2.04
CA ILE A 63 -0.92 -0.12 -0.65
C ILE A 63 -2.06 -1.11 -0.41
N LEU A 64 -3.26 -0.88 -0.97
CA LEU A 64 -4.37 -1.85 -0.91
C LEU A 64 -4.04 -3.13 -1.68
N GLY A 65 -3.37 -3.04 -2.82
CA GLY A 65 -2.88 -4.21 -3.57
C GLY A 65 -1.86 -5.03 -2.79
N GLN A 66 -0.93 -4.36 -2.08
CA GLN A 66 0.02 -5.04 -1.19
C GLN A 66 -0.69 -5.81 -0.08
N ARG A 67 -1.71 -5.22 0.55
CA ARG A 67 -2.54 -5.93 1.53
C ARG A 67 -3.22 -7.15 0.91
N ASP A 68 -3.84 -6.97 -0.25
CA ASP A 68 -4.61 -8.03 -0.91
C ASP A 68 -3.69 -9.22 -1.27
N LEU A 69 -2.46 -8.94 -1.74
CA LEU A 69 -1.42 -9.95 -1.96
C LEU A 69 -0.95 -10.66 -0.68
N LEU A 70 -0.76 -9.93 0.42
CA LEU A 70 -0.40 -10.53 1.71
C LEU A 70 -1.47 -11.52 2.18
N LEU A 71 -2.74 -11.16 2.05
CA LEU A 71 -3.87 -12.00 2.45
C LEU A 71 -3.99 -13.26 1.59
N GLN A 72 -3.80 -13.11 0.28
CA GLN A 72 -3.75 -14.22 -0.68
C GLN A 72 -2.62 -15.20 -0.37
N THR A 73 -1.41 -14.66 -0.17
CA THR A 73 -0.22 -15.45 0.18
C THR A 73 -0.42 -16.21 1.49
N LEU A 74 -0.95 -15.52 2.50
CA LEU A 74 -1.26 -16.10 3.80
C LEU A 74 -2.29 -17.23 3.69
N TRP A 75 -3.34 -17.06 2.88
CA TRP A 75 -4.34 -18.09 2.65
C TRP A 75 -3.75 -19.34 1.98
N ARG A 76 -2.95 -19.16 0.92
CA ARG A 76 -2.32 -20.27 0.19
C ARG A 76 -1.29 -21.05 1.01
N ASN A 77 -0.50 -20.34 1.80
CA ASN A 77 0.64 -20.94 2.51
C ASN A 77 0.27 -21.46 3.90
N SER A 78 -0.94 -21.21 4.39
CA SER A 78 -1.41 -21.71 5.68
C SER A 78 -2.08 -23.07 5.50
N PRO A 79 -1.52 -24.16 6.06
CA PRO A 79 -2.16 -25.49 6.01
C PRO A 79 -3.55 -25.50 6.63
N THR A 80 -3.84 -24.56 7.53
CA THR A 80 -5.14 -24.45 8.20
C THR A 80 -6.20 -23.85 7.28
N TRP A 81 -5.82 -23.08 6.27
CA TRP A 81 -6.75 -22.29 5.46
C TRP A 81 -6.74 -22.62 3.98
N SER A 82 -5.65 -23.15 3.43
CA SER A 82 -5.49 -23.47 2.01
C SER A 82 -6.59 -24.37 1.47
N ASP A 83 -7.08 -25.30 2.30
CA ASP A 83 -8.08 -26.30 1.91
C ASP A 83 -9.51 -25.80 2.10
N LEU A 84 -9.69 -24.60 2.66
CA LEU A 84 -11.00 -24.01 2.89
C LEU A 84 -11.47 -23.25 1.65
N ALA A 85 -12.78 -23.37 1.34
CA ALA A 85 -13.41 -22.50 0.37
C ALA A 85 -13.22 -21.01 0.75
N PRO A 86 -13.07 -20.07 -0.21
CA PRO A 86 -12.78 -18.66 0.08
C PRO A 86 -13.73 -18.00 1.09
N SER A 87 -15.01 -18.39 1.09
CA SER A 87 -16.00 -17.89 2.04
C SER A 87 -15.75 -18.37 3.47
N ALA A 88 -15.32 -19.63 3.65
CA ALA A 88 -15.00 -20.21 4.95
C ALA A 88 -13.67 -19.64 5.47
N ALA A 89 -12.64 -19.61 4.62
CA ALA A 89 -11.35 -19.00 4.93
C ALA A 89 -11.52 -17.54 5.40
N ALA A 90 -12.29 -16.74 4.66
CA ALA A 90 -12.53 -15.34 5.01
C ALA A 90 -13.14 -15.16 6.40
N ARG A 91 -14.10 -15.99 6.81
CA ARG A 91 -14.70 -15.89 8.15
C ARG A 91 -13.70 -16.21 9.25
N VAL A 92 -12.92 -17.28 9.07
CA VAL A 92 -11.90 -17.71 10.04
C VAL A 92 -10.80 -16.66 10.16
N MET A 93 -10.29 -16.18 9.02
CA MET A 93 -9.25 -15.15 8.98
C MET A 93 -9.70 -13.86 9.65
N VAL A 94 -10.94 -13.39 9.44
CA VAL A 94 -11.46 -12.21 10.13
C VAL A 94 -11.48 -12.42 11.65
N GLN A 95 -11.92 -13.57 12.13
CA GLN A 95 -11.93 -13.85 13.58
C GLN A 95 -10.52 -13.84 14.17
N VAL A 96 -9.56 -14.47 13.50
CA VAL A 96 -8.15 -14.49 13.92
C VAL A 96 -7.57 -13.08 13.90
N ALA A 97 -7.82 -12.33 12.84
CA ALA A 97 -7.36 -10.96 12.68
C ALA A 97 -7.95 -10.02 13.76
N SER A 98 -9.24 -10.16 14.08
CA SER A 98 -9.88 -9.42 15.18
C SER A 98 -9.23 -9.74 16.53
N ARG A 99 -8.95 -11.02 16.83
CA ARG A 99 -8.24 -11.41 18.06
C ARG A 99 -6.84 -10.80 18.12
N TYR A 100 -6.10 -10.82 17.00
CA TYR A 100 -4.79 -10.19 16.92
C TYR A 100 -4.88 -8.68 17.19
N GLN A 101 -5.82 -7.99 16.54
CA GLN A 101 -6.02 -6.55 16.67
C GLN A 101 -6.41 -6.13 18.09
N THR A 102 -7.19 -6.95 18.80
CA THR A 102 -7.59 -6.66 20.19
C THR A 102 -6.49 -7.00 21.19
N ASN A 103 -5.84 -8.16 21.05
CA ASN A 103 -5.00 -8.70 22.11
C ASN A 103 -3.51 -8.34 21.97
N ARG A 104 -2.97 -8.43 20.75
CA ARG A 104 -1.53 -8.30 20.48
C ARG A 104 -1.16 -6.93 19.94
N TRP A 105 -1.94 -6.42 18.98
CA TRP A 105 -1.63 -5.18 18.28
C TRP A 105 -1.32 -3.96 19.18
N PRO A 106 -2.05 -3.70 20.30
CA PRO A 106 -1.74 -2.56 21.16
C PRO A 106 -0.31 -2.55 21.71
N ARG A 107 0.29 -3.74 21.87
CA ARG A 107 1.65 -3.94 22.39
C ARG A 107 2.69 -3.94 21.27
N GLU A 108 2.33 -4.46 20.10
CA GLU A 108 3.25 -4.70 18.98
C GLU A 108 3.31 -3.56 17.96
N ARG A 109 2.39 -2.59 18.01
CA ARG A 109 2.31 -1.47 17.07
C ARG A 109 3.53 -0.55 17.01
N HIS A 110 4.42 -0.64 18.00
CA HIS A 110 5.64 0.15 18.10
C HIS A 110 6.91 -0.67 17.84
N PHE A 111 6.77 -1.95 17.51
CA PHE A 111 7.92 -2.80 17.21
C PHE A 111 8.53 -2.41 15.87
N ILE A 112 9.86 -2.57 15.75
CA ILE A 112 10.59 -2.23 14.53
C ILE A 112 10.37 -3.31 13.45
N ALA A 113 10.13 -4.55 13.87
CA ALA A 113 9.96 -5.70 13.00
C ALA A 113 8.67 -6.46 13.28
N ALA A 114 8.15 -7.12 12.24
CA ALA A 114 7.00 -8.01 12.35
C ALA A 114 7.33 -9.25 13.19
N PRO A 115 6.32 -9.89 13.81
CA PRO A 115 6.45 -11.24 14.32
C PRO A 115 6.98 -12.21 13.26
N VAL A 116 7.70 -13.25 13.69
CA VAL A 116 8.31 -14.25 12.78
C VAL A 116 7.27 -15.28 12.28
N VAL A 117 6.19 -15.48 13.05
CA VAL A 117 5.24 -16.58 12.84
C VAL A 117 3.96 -16.08 12.19
N GLU A 118 3.49 -16.80 11.17
CA GLU A 118 2.16 -16.59 10.58
C GLU A 118 1.07 -17.21 11.46
N PRO A 119 -0.11 -16.59 11.56
CA PRO A 119 -0.61 -15.47 10.73
C PRO A 119 -0.32 -14.07 11.29
N ASP A 120 0.28 -13.99 12.48
CA ASP A 120 0.50 -12.73 13.20
C ASP A 120 1.43 -11.77 12.45
N ALA A 121 2.44 -12.31 11.76
CA ALA A 121 3.34 -11.55 10.90
C ALA A 121 2.58 -10.77 9.81
N THR A 122 1.62 -11.41 9.14
CA THR A 122 0.80 -10.77 8.12
C THR A 122 -0.13 -9.71 8.71
N TRP A 123 -0.80 -10.00 9.84
CA TRP A 123 -1.68 -9.01 10.48
C TRP A 123 -0.92 -7.78 10.95
N TRP A 124 0.28 -7.98 11.51
CA TRP A 124 1.18 -6.89 11.87
C TRP A 124 1.51 -6.03 10.65
N LYS A 125 1.91 -6.63 9.52
CA LYS A 125 2.26 -5.90 8.29
C LYS A 125 1.10 -5.04 7.80
N ILE A 126 -0.12 -5.60 7.78
CA ILE A 126 -1.32 -4.88 7.32
C ILE A 126 -1.63 -3.69 8.23
N LEU A 127 -1.62 -3.89 9.54
CA LEU A 127 -1.93 -2.83 10.51
C LEU A 127 -0.82 -1.77 10.58
N ASN A 128 0.44 -2.17 10.42
CA ASN A 128 1.58 -1.25 10.37
C ASN A 128 1.58 -0.36 9.11
N LEU A 129 0.99 -0.84 8.00
CA LEU A 129 0.70 -0.02 6.82
C LEU A 129 -0.47 0.98 7.04
N GLY A 130 -1.07 1.00 8.24
CA GLY A 130 -2.22 1.84 8.57
C GLY A 130 -3.51 1.41 7.86
N LEU A 131 -3.59 0.16 7.40
CA LEU A 131 -4.74 -0.35 6.68
C LEU A 131 -5.72 -1.06 7.60
N PRO A 132 -7.03 -0.90 7.36
CA PRO A 132 -8.02 -1.70 8.05
C PRO A 132 -7.98 -3.15 7.54
N ILE A 133 -8.24 -4.07 8.46
CA ILE A 133 -8.53 -5.47 8.14
C ILE A 133 -9.86 -5.51 7.37
N PRO A 134 -9.91 -6.13 6.18
CA PRO A 134 -11.16 -6.25 5.43
C PRO A 134 -12.23 -7.03 6.20
N ASP A 135 -13.50 -6.67 6.00
CA ASP A 135 -14.60 -7.52 6.47
C ASP A 135 -14.64 -8.86 5.70
N ALA A 136 -15.45 -9.80 6.18
CA ALA A 136 -15.51 -11.15 5.60
C ALA A 136 -15.93 -11.14 4.12
N LYS A 137 -16.79 -10.20 3.70
CA LYS A 137 -17.26 -10.12 2.31
C LYS A 137 -16.16 -9.61 1.39
N ARG A 138 -15.44 -8.57 1.79
CA ARG A 138 -14.30 -8.03 1.05
C ARG A 138 -13.14 -9.01 1.04
N LEU A 139 -12.86 -9.67 2.16
CA LEU A 139 -11.81 -10.69 2.22
C LEU A 139 -12.14 -11.86 1.29
N GLN A 140 -13.38 -12.34 1.29
CA GLN A 140 -13.84 -13.35 0.33
C GLN A 140 -13.64 -12.90 -1.13
N GLN A 141 -13.92 -11.63 -1.47
CA GLN A 141 -13.65 -11.11 -2.81
C GLN A 141 -12.16 -11.15 -3.16
N ILE A 142 -11.29 -10.73 -2.23
CA ILE A 142 -9.83 -10.75 -2.40
C ILE A 142 -9.33 -12.16 -2.68
N LEU A 143 -9.79 -13.14 -1.90
CA LEU A 143 -9.42 -14.55 -2.06
C LEU A 143 -9.98 -15.17 -3.36
N ARG A 144 -11.12 -14.66 -3.87
CA ARG A 144 -11.71 -15.10 -5.14
C ARG A 144 -11.05 -14.49 -6.37
N GLN A 145 -10.48 -13.30 -6.26
CA GLN A 145 -9.86 -12.58 -7.38
C GLN A 145 -8.52 -13.21 -7.84
N GLU A 146 -8.23 -14.43 -7.41
CA GLU A 146 -7.08 -15.24 -7.81
C GLU A 146 -7.25 -16.06 -9.10
N THR A 147 -8.32 -15.85 -9.87
CA THR A 147 -8.49 -16.54 -11.15
C THR A 147 -8.43 -15.55 -12.30
N GLN A 148 -7.22 -15.11 -12.65
CA GLN A 148 -6.86 -14.60 -13.98
C GLN A 148 -5.34 -14.57 -14.15
#